data_AF-A0A2S4URV7-F1
#
_entry.id   AF-A0A2S4URV7-F1
#
_cell.length_a   1.000
_cell.length_b   1.000
_cell.length_c   1.000
_cell.angle_alpha   90.00
_cell.angle_beta   90.00
_cell.angle_gamma   90.00
#
_symmetry.space_group_name_H-M   'P 1'
#
loop_
_entity.id
_entity.type
_entity.pdbx_description
1 polymer ?
#
loop_
_entity_poly.entity_id
_entity_poly.type
_entity_poly.pdbx_seq_one_letter_code
_entity_poly.pdbx_strand_id
1 'polypeptide(L)'
;PDQKMTHSIQLYPIPISTNNKESGKSLDQTNHQLRTCHSTWDPKRNAIALAVVPSNLSSKKTDKKPQNITSVPDQSIYLINANDFKPTRRSFITRSYEVFSGLQRVVQLTEEEEGMIHDQIYLPGGVCLPSTSQLKYYYRIGNQYIVALKDYVAELQKEDEIKNGEEIDLAIQMIDIFSLFVLVHIPADGRGDGIVVEEILDWVNRTNPQPPKEEGEELSAMNIPYEHVNYWPYIQACVIRGHLTQASALLKPYTKTHNPTLNQLMTVLISLIKSTPRSTSFNQELEFNKAVEKFRENVERSLITLESEMNIIFENERIKSENNSHDSVYKILLEILSGDQSRISETCYDWQEALGAHLLWVDPFCKRDDLPYLNIPGHSRGYHIHEFVEYLSVDQGLERIYPRNLRRLVVDDLDTQFKQPDNDNMDLDSTQPLN
;
A
#
# COMPACT_ATOMS: atom_id res chain seq x y z
N PRO A 1 27.57 34.89 -20.32
CA PRO A 1 28.54 35.16 -19.25
C PRO A 1 28.05 34.43 -17.99
N ASP A 2 28.30 33.13 -17.97
CA ASP A 2 27.69 32.23 -17.00
C ASP A 2 28.54 32.20 -15.72
N GLN A 3 27.96 32.70 -14.64
CA GLN A 3 28.53 32.57 -13.30
C GLN A 3 28.53 31.08 -12.90
N LYS A 4 29.71 30.45 -12.95
CA LYS A 4 29.94 29.17 -12.26
C LYS A 4 29.79 29.41 -10.76
N MET A 5 28.72 28.90 -10.15
CA MET A 5 28.58 28.87 -8.70
C MET A 5 29.56 27.85 -8.10
N THR A 6 30.72 28.32 -7.65
CA THR A 6 31.65 27.53 -6.84
C THR A 6 31.23 27.59 -5.38
N HIS A 7 30.86 26.44 -4.80
CA HIS A 7 30.56 26.33 -3.37
C HIS A 7 31.79 25.78 -2.65
N SER A 8 32.28 26.49 -1.62
CA SER A 8 33.36 26.03 -0.76
C SER A 8 32.78 25.52 0.55
N ILE A 9 32.88 24.21 0.80
CA ILE A 9 32.47 23.60 2.07
C ILE A 9 33.73 23.34 2.88
N GLN A 10 33.80 23.88 4.10
CA GLN A 10 34.85 23.56 5.06
C GLN A 10 34.45 22.29 5.82
N LEU A 11 35.23 21.21 5.65
CA LEU A 11 35.03 19.99 6.39
C LEU A 11 36.03 19.91 7.54
N TYR A 12 35.52 19.70 8.75
CA TYR A 12 36.33 19.30 9.90
C TYR A 12 36.47 17.77 9.86
N PRO A 13 37.68 17.20 9.74
CA PRO A 13 37.85 15.76 9.77
C PRO A 13 37.59 15.25 11.19
N ILE A 14 36.46 14.61 11.43
CA ILE A 14 36.28 13.73 12.59
C ILE A 14 36.86 12.37 12.19
N PRO A 15 37.83 11.81 12.93
CA PRO A 15 38.39 10.51 12.60
C PRO A 15 37.34 9.42 12.82
N ILE A 16 37.12 8.58 11.79
CA ILE A 16 36.50 7.26 11.97
C ILE A 16 37.52 6.42 12.75
N SER A 17 37.41 6.36 14.07
CA SER A 17 38.22 5.44 14.86
C SER A 17 37.59 4.05 14.75
N THR A 18 38.20 3.18 13.95
CA THR A 18 38.06 1.74 14.15
C THR A 18 38.67 1.42 15.51
N ASN A 19 37.84 0.81 16.37
CA ASN A 19 38.20 0.34 17.69
C ASN A 19 39.47 -0.52 17.63
N ASN A 20 40.52 -0.10 18.34
CA ASN A 20 41.41 -1.02 19.03
C ASN A 20 41.87 -0.34 20.32
N LYS A 21 41.42 -0.91 21.44
CA LYS A 21 41.88 -0.55 22.78
C LYS A 21 43.38 -0.80 22.86
N GLU A 22 44.15 0.22 23.24
CA GLU A 22 45.12 0.06 24.32
C GLU A 22 45.70 1.40 24.79
N SER A 23 45.76 1.51 26.12
CA SER A 23 46.57 2.43 26.93
C SER A 23 46.17 3.92 26.96
N GLY A 24 45.78 4.35 28.16
CA GLY A 24 45.74 5.75 28.51
C GLY A 24 47.14 6.36 28.45
N LYS A 25 47.24 7.51 27.78
CA LYS A 25 48.22 8.58 28.00
C LYS A 25 47.79 9.83 27.24
N SER A 26 47.78 10.93 28.00
CA SER A 26 47.83 12.35 27.62
C SER A 26 47.26 12.81 26.27
N LEU A 27 46.26 13.68 26.42
CA LEU A 27 45.78 14.68 25.49
C LEU A 27 46.94 15.50 24.89
N ASP A 28 47.48 15.09 23.75
CA ASP A 28 48.41 15.89 22.94
C ASP A 28 47.74 16.33 21.63
N GLN A 29 47.84 17.63 21.39
CA GLN A 29 47.25 18.40 20.31
C GLN A 29 47.57 17.78 18.93
N THR A 30 46.60 17.10 18.32
CA THR A 30 46.68 16.71 16.92
C THR A 30 46.49 17.96 16.06
N ASN A 31 47.57 18.39 15.40
CA ASN A 31 47.58 19.37 14.32
C ASN A 31 46.61 18.94 13.20
N HIS A 32 45.33 19.32 13.30
CA HIS A 32 44.39 19.20 12.20
C HIS A 32 44.70 20.29 11.17
N GLN A 33 45.44 19.94 10.12
CA GLN A 33 45.53 20.81 8.94
C GLN A 33 44.13 20.96 8.35
N LEU A 34 43.54 22.15 8.44
CA LEU A 34 42.32 22.47 7.68
C LEU A 34 42.63 22.23 6.19
N ARG A 35 41.78 21.45 5.52
CA ARG A 35 41.82 21.22 4.07
C ARG A 35 40.58 21.85 3.45
N THR A 36 40.75 22.55 2.34
CA THR A 36 39.64 23.17 1.60
C THR A 36 39.28 22.28 0.43
N CYS A 37 38.01 21.90 0.32
CA CYS A 37 37.51 21.11 -0.80
C CYS A 37 36.85 22.03 -1.83
N HIS A 38 37.29 21.94 -3.08
CA HIS A 38 36.66 22.59 -4.22
C HIS A 38 35.94 21.54 -5.05
N SER A 39 34.66 21.73 -5.32
CA SER A 39 33.89 20.87 -6.22
C SER A 39 33.48 21.63 -7.48
N THR A 40 33.47 20.94 -8.62
CA THR A 40 32.84 21.42 -9.85
C THR A 40 32.04 20.31 -10.47
N TRP A 41 30.85 20.65 -10.95
CA TRP A 41 29.97 19.73 -11.67
C TRP A 41 30.30 19.72 -13.17
N ASP A 42 30.44 18.53 -13.75
CA ASP A 42 30.46 18.31 -15.19
C ASP A 42 29.09 17.77 -15.64
N PRO A 43 28.25 18.62 -16.27
CA PRO A 43 26.91 18.22 -16.71
C PRO A 43 26.93 17.17 -17.83
N LYS A 44 28.03 17.02 -18.59
CA LYS A 44 28.09 16.05 -19.71
C LYS A 44 28.32 14.62 -19.22
N ARG A 45 29.02 14.48 -18.10
CA ARG A 45 29.37 13.18 -17.51
C ARG A 45 28.56 12.84 -16.28
N ASN A 46 27.65 13.74 -15.86
CA ASN A 46 26.92 13.62 -14.61
C ASN A 46 27.88 13.34 -13.43
N ALA A 47 28.99 14.08 -13.38
CA ALA A 47 30.11 13.81 -12.49
C ALA A 47 30.55 15.07 -11.73
N ILE A 48 30.88 14.90 -10.46
CA ILE A 48 31.50 15.93 -9.61
C ILE A 48 33.00 15.69 -9.62
N ALA A 49 33.78 16.67 -10.05
CA ALA A 49 35.20 16.70 -9.80
C ALA A 49 35.45 17.41 -8.46
N LEU A 50 36.12 16.74 -7.54
CA LEU A 50 36.48 17.25 -6.21
C LEU A 50 38.01 17.38 -6.13
N ALA A 51 38.49 18.60 -5.87
CA ALA A 51 39.90 18.88 -5.61
C ALA A 51 40.07 19.23 -4.13
N VAL A 52 40.99 18.55 -3.45
CA VAL A 52 41.36 18.85 -2.06
C VAL A 52 42.62 19.69 -2.06
N VAL A 53 42.54 20.92 -1.57
CA VAL A 53 43.65 21.87 -1.54
C VAL A 53 44.01 22.20 -0.08
N PRO A 54 45.30 22.22 0.29
CA PRO A 54 45.70 22.63 1.62
C PRO A 54 45.44 24.13 1.83
N SER A 55 44.86 24.49 2.98
CA SER A 55 44.37 25.86 3.25
C SER A 55 45.47 26.92 3.41
N ASN A 56 46.76 26.54 3.35
CA ASN A 56 47.91 27.43 3.57
C ASN A 56 48.66 27.72 2.26
N LEU A 57 48.18 28.68 1.48
CA LEU A 57 48.88 29.19 0.29
C LEU A 57 49.91 30.29 0.59
N SER A 58 50.35 30.44 1.84
CA SER A 58 51.36 31.44 2.25
C SER A 58 52.58 30.79 2.89
N SER A 59 53.48 30.26 2.06
CA SER A 59 54.92 30.56 2.14
C SER A 59 55.69 29.69 1.15
N LYS A 60 56.11 30.29 0.03
CA LYS A 60 57.30 29.81 -0.67
C LYS A 60 58.47 29.89 0.30
N LYS A 61 59.00 28.75 0.74
CA LYS A 61 60.43 28.55 0.94
C LYS A 61 60.73 27.05 0.98
N THR A 62 61.72 26.72 0.18
CA THR A 62 62.38 25.43 -0.01
C THR A 62 62.80 24.81 1.31
N ASP A 63 62.35 23.59 1.59
CA ASP A 63 63.17 22.61 2.32
C ASP A 63 62.73 21.19 1.94
N LYS A 64 63.64 20.46 1.30
CA LYS A 64 63.47 19.04 0.98
C LYS A 64 63.63 18.23 2.27
N LYS A 65 62.52 17.83 2.88
CA LYS A 65 62.49 16.67 3.79
C LYS A 65 61.67 15.55 3.15
N PRO A 66 62.10 14.29 3.29
CA PRO A 66 61.38 13.15 2.74
C PRO A 66 60.04 13.02 3.48
N GLN A 67 58.93 13.21 2.77
CA GLN A 67 57.60 13.00 3.30
C GLN A 67 57.35 11.50 3.48
N ASN A 68 56.96 11.11 4.69
CA ASN A 68 56.42 9.79 4.99
C ASN A 68 55.14 9.56 4.17
N ILE A 69 55.04 8.36 3.58
CA ILE A 69 54.10 7.93 2.53
C ILE A 69 52.63 7.77 3.03
N THR A 70 52.24 8.37 4.16
CA THR A 70 50.89 8.19 4.73
C THR A 70 49.95 9.38 4.58
N SER A 71 50.39 10.51 4.00
CA SER A 71 49.49 11.63 3.69
C SER A 71 49.03 11.60 2.24
N VAL A 72 47.72 11.47 2.03
CA VAL A 72 47.05 11.62 0.72
C VAL A 72 47.64 12.85 0.00
N PRO A 73 48.14 12.70 -1.25
CA PRO A 73 48.86 13.79 -1.92
C PRO A 73 47.94 15.00 -2.09
N ASP A 74 48.42 16.16 -1.61
CA ASP A 74 47.71 17.45 -1.52
C ASP A 74 47.37 18.11 -2.88
N GLN A 75 47.28 17.32 -3.95
CA GLN A 75 46.92 17.71 -5.32
C GLN A 75 46.08 16.63 -6.03
N SER A 76 45.39 15.78 -5.26
CA SER A 76 44.56 14.72 -5.83
C SER A 76 43.23 15.29 -6.30
N ILE A 77 42.90 15.04 -7.58
CA ILE A 77 41.58 15.29 -8.14
C ILE A 77 40.80 13.98 -8.06
N TYR A 78 39.68 13.99 -7.33
CA TYR A 78 38.74 12.89 -7.27
C TYR A 78 37.63 13.15 -8.27
N LEU A 79 37.35 12.15 -9.11
CA LEU A 79 36.19 12.17 -9.99
C LEU A 79 35.12 11.28 -9.34
N ILE A 80 34.02 11.91 -8.95
CA ILE A 80 32.87 11.25 -8.34
C ILE A 80 31.78 11.25 -9.41
N ASN A 81 31.51 10.11 -10.02
CA ASN A 81 30.34 9.99 -10.88
C ASN A 81 29.10 9.93 -9.99
N ALA A 82 28.10 10.76 -10.27
CA ALA A 82 26.89 10.83 -9.44
C ALA A 82 25.98 9.60 -9.61
N ASN A 83 26.20 8.76 -10.63
CA ASN A 83 25.63 7.41 -10.76
C ASN A 83 26.32 6.62 -11.88
N ASP A 84 26.39 5.29 -11.72
CA ASP A 84 26.76 4.36 -12.80
C ASP A 84 25.56 4.25 -13.75
N PHE A 85 25.71 4.72 -15.00
CA PHE A 85 24.60 4.78 -15.95
C PHE A 85 24.29 3.39 -16.50
N LYS A 86 23.19 2.77 -16.05
CA LYS A 86 22.77 1.43 -16.50
C LYS A 86 21.97 1.50 -17.81
N PRO A 87 22.30 0.68 -18.84
CA PRO A 87 21.52 0.59 -20.06
C PRO A 87 20.05 0.19 -19.84
N THR A 88 19.78 -0.69 -18.87
CA THR A 88 18.43 -1.11 -18.44
C THR A 88 17.59 0.08 -17.99
N ARG A 89 18.16 0.98 -17.17
CA ARG A 89 17.47 2.20 -16.74
C ARG A 89 17.09 3.10 -17.92
N ARG A 90 17.95 3.18 -18.95
CA ARG A 90 17.64 3.94 -20.18
C ARG A 90 16.49 3.31 -20.97
N SER A 91 16.48 1.98 -21.08
CA SER A 91 15.40 1.22 -21.73
C SER A 91 14.06 1.52 -21.05
N PHE A 92 14.02 1.40 -19.72
CA PHE A 92 12.86 1.74 -18.90
C PHE A 92 12.39 3.18 -19.13
N ILE A 93 13.27 4.18 -18.99
CA ILE A 93 12.91 5.60 -19.20
C ILE A 93 12.33 5.84 -20.59
N THR A 94 12.90 5.20 -21.62
CA THR A 94 12.41 5.34 -23.00
C THR A 94 10.99 4.80 -23.13
N ARG A 95 10.73 3.61 -22.57
CA ARG A 95 9.41 2.99 -22.58
C ARG A 95 8.39 3.77 -21.76
N SER A 96 8.78 4.28 -20.59
CA SER A 96 7.92 5.17 -19.79
C SER A 96 7.58 6.44 -20.55
N TYR A 97 8.55 7.04 -21.25
CA TYR A 97 8.32 8.22 -22.07
C TYR A 97 7.31 7.94 -23.20
N GLU A 98 7.37 6.77 -23.85
CA GLU A 98 6.38 6.37 -24.86
C GLU A 98 4.96 6.27 -24.27
N VAL A 99 4.82 5.67 -23.08
CA VAL A 99 3.55 5.54 -22.36
C VAL A 99 2.97 6.93 -22.04
N PHE A 100 3.75 7.82 -21.43
CA PHE A 100 3.27 9.16 -21.07
C PHE A 100 3.11 10.11 -22.26
N SER A 101 3.88 9.94 -23.34
CA SER A 101 3.66 10.65 -24.60
C SER A 101 2.33 10.25 -25.23
N GLY A 102 1.93 8.98 -25.11
CA GLY A 102 0.60 8.51 -25.52
C GLY A 102 -0.52 9.22 -24.75
N LEU A 103 -0.37 9.35 -23.43
CA LEU A 103 -1.30 10.08 -22.58
C LEU A 103 -1.44 11.55 -22.99
N GLN A 104 -0.32 12.25 -23.20
CA GLN A 104 -0.32 13.67 -23.60
C GLN A 104 -1.10 13.90 -24.88
N ARG A 105 -0.98 13.02 -25.88
CA ARG A 105 -1.74 13.14 -27.13
C ARG A 105 -3.24 12.97 -26.92
N VAL A 106 -3.68 12.07 -26.03
CA VAL A 106 -5.11 11.87 -25.76
C VAL A 106 -5.72 13.03 -24.99
N VAL A 107 -4.97 13.60 -24.05
CA VAL A 107 -5.38 14.83 -23.37
C VAL A 107 -5.51 15.97 -24.38
N GLN A 108 -4.53 16.15 -25.27
CA GLN A 108 -4.59 17.18 -26.34
C GLN A 108 -5.79 16.97 -27.28
N LEU A 109 -6.00 15.75 -27.77
CA LEU A 109 -7.15 15.45 -28.64
C LEU A 109 -8.49 15.70 -27.93
N THR A 110 -8.55 15.45 -26.62
CA THR A 110 -9.74 15.72 -25.80
C THR A 110 -10.00 17.22 -25.67
N GLU A 111 -8.95 18.02 -25.40
CA GLU A 111 -9.03 19.48 -25.33
C GLU A 111 -9.41 20.09 -26.69
N GLU A 112 -8.95 19.49 -27.80
CA GLU A 112 -9.30 19.91 -29.17
C GLU A 112 -10.71 19.47 -29.61
N GLU A 113 -11.22 18.34 -29.09
CA GLU A 113 -12.56 17.79 -29.36
C GLU A 113 -13.68 18.40 -28.49
N GLU A 114 -13.41 19.44 -27.68
CA GLU A 114 -14.40 20.21 -26.90
C GLU A 114 -15.56 20.82 -27.73
N GLY A 115 -15.59 20.61 -29.05
CA GLY A 115 -16.76 20.83 -29.92
C GLY A 115 -17.82 19.72 -29.92
N MET A 116 -17.59 18.56 -29.31
CA MET A 116 -18.55 17.43 -29.27
C MET A 116 -19.07 17.16 -27.86
N ILE A 117 -19.89 18.11 -27.39
CA ILE A 117 -20.77 18.04 -26.23
C ILE A 117 -21.67 16.81 -26.39
N HIS A 118 -21.51 15.72 -25.63
CA HIS A 118 -22.66 14.84 -25.30
C HIS A 118 -22.51 14.04 -23.99
N ASP A 119 -21.31 13.92 -23.39
CA ASP A 119 -21.11 13.12 -22.14
C ASP A 119 -20.31 13.82 -21.02
N GLN A 120 -20.03 15.12 -21.13
CA GLN A 120 -19.24 15.85 -20.12
C GLN A 120 -20.14 16.44 -19.02
N ILE A 121 -19.93 16.01 -17.78
CA ILE A 121 -20.57 16.60 -16.60
C ILE A 121 -19.75 17.84 -16.19
N TYR A 122 -20.37 19.02 -16.29
CA TYR A 122 -19.78 20.28 -15.85
C TYR A 122 -20.08 20.49 -14.37
N LEU A 123 -19.02 20.61 -13.57
CA LEU A 123 -19.14 20.99 -12.15
C LEU A 123 -19.24 22.51 -12.00
N PRO A 124 -19.82 23.00 -10.88
CA PRO A 124 -19.78 24.42 -10.53
C PRO A 124 -18.31 24.92 -10.55
N GLY A 125 -18.04 25.99 -11.30
CA GLY A 125 -16.67 26.49 -11.49
C GLY A 125 -16.01 26.11 -12.82
N GLY A 126 -16.73 25.46 -13.74
CA GLY A 126 -16.26 25.23 -15.11
C GLY A 126 -15.24 24.10 -15.25
N VAL A 127 -15.12 23.23 -14.24
CA VAL A 127 -14.27 22.04 -14.30
C VAL A 127 -15.04 20.94 -15.02
N CYS A 128 -14.51 20.50 -16.16
CA CYS A 128 -15.04 19.37 -16.90
C CYS A 128 -14.51 18.06 -16.30
N LEU A 129 -15.40 17.16 -15.94
CA LEU A 129 -15.02 15.78 -15.60
C LEU A 129 -14.53 15.04 -16.85
N PRO A 130 -13.48 14.21 -16.76
CA PRO A 130 -13.08 13.35 -17.87
C PRO A 130 -14.23 12.41 -18.25
N SER A 131 -14.43 12.19 -19.55
CA SER A 131 -15.44 11.23 -20.03
C SER A 131 -15.07 9.80 -19.63
N THR A 132 -16.07 8.90 -19.57
CA THR A 132 -15.84 7.47 -19.30
C THR A 132 -14.81 6.85 -20.26
N SER A 133 -14.83 7.27 -21.53
CA SER A 133 -13.85 6.83 -22.54
C SER A 133 -12.42 7.29 -22.23
N GLN A 134 -12.26 8.52 -21.73
CA GLN A 134 -10.96 9.04 -21.30
C GLN A 134 -10.45 8.31 -20.06
N LEU A 135 -11.30 8.06 -19.07
CA LEU A 135 -10.91 7.32 -17.87
C LEU A 135 -10.47 5.89 -18.18
N LYS A 136 -11.16 5.20 -19.10
CA LYS A 136 -10.72 3.88 -19.61
C LYS A 136 -9.35 3.94 -20.30
N TYR A 137 -9.07 5.02 -21.01
CA TYR A 137 -7.75 5.22 -21.61
C TYR A 137 -6.68 5.47 -20.55
N TYR A 138 -6.96 6.29 -19.54
CA TYR A 138 -6.06 6.51 -18.41
C TYR A 138 -5.77 5.20 -17.66
N TYR A 139 -6.79 4.36 -17.47
CA TYR A 139 -6.62 3.04 -16.85
C TYR A 139 -5.66 2.17 -17.67
N ARG A 140 -5.82 2.16 -19.00
CA ARG A 140 -4.92 1.42 -19.89
C ARG A 140 -3.48 1.94 -19.81
N ILE A 141 -3.28 3.26 -19.82
CA ILE A 141 -1.95 3.88 -19.69
C ILE A 141 -1.32 3.55 -18.34
N GLY A 142 -2.08 3.66 -17.25
CA GLY A 142 -1.61 3.30 -15.92
C GLY A 142 -1.11 1.86 -15.85
N ASN A 143 -1.89 0.92 -16.41
CA ASN A 143 -1.48 -0.48 -16.49
C ASN A 143 -0.25 -0.70 -17.39
N GLN A 144 -0.12 0.04 -18.50
CA GLN A 144 1.07 -0.04 -19.35
C GLN A 144 2.34 0.42 -18.62
N TYR A 145 2.24 1.43 -17.76
CA TYR A 145 3.36 1.87 -16.92
C TYR A 145 3.73 0.82 -15.87
N ILE A 146 2.74 0.20 -15.22
CA ILE A 146 2.98 -0.93 -14.28
C ILE A 146 3.68 -2.08 -15.00
N VAL A 147 3.28 -2.42 -16.22
CA VAL A 147 3.96 -3.45 -17.03
C VAL A 147 5.39 -3.04 -17.35
N ALA A 148 5.64 -1.77 -17.70
CA ALA A 148 7.00 -1.29 -17.96
C ALA A 148 7.90 -1.39 -16.71
N LEU A 149 7.37 -1.12 -15.51
CA LEU A 149 8.09 -1.32 -14.25
C LEU A 149 8.37 -2.80 -13.96
N LYS A 150 7.39 -3.68 -14.19
CA LYS A 150 7.58 -5.14 -14.00
C LYS A 150 8.63 -5.71 -14.94
N ASP A 151 8.61 -5.29 -16.21
CA ASP A 151 9.61 -5.67 -17.19
C ASP A 151 11.00 -5.14 -16.77
N TYR A 152 11.07 -3.94 -16.20
CA TYR A 152 12.31 -3.37 -15.68
C TYR A 152 12.88 -4.17 -14.51
N VAL A 153 12.05 -4.56 -13.54
CA VAL A 153 12.45 -5.44 -12.44
C VAL A 153 12.98 -6.77 -12.98
N ALA A 154 12.30 -7.38 -13.94
CA ALA A 154 12.72 -8.64 -14.54
C ALA A 154 14.05 -8.51 -15.31
N GLU A 155 14.34 -7.36 -15.93
CA GLU A 155 15.63 -7.08 -16.55
C GLU A 155 16.74 -6.94 -15.50
N LEU A 156 16.50 -6.20 -14.41
CA LEU A 156 17.47 -6.02 -13.33
C LEU A 156 17.83 -7.33 -12.61
N GLN A 157 16.84 -8.20 -12.40
CA GLN A 157 17.03 -9.54 -11.82
C GLN A 157 17.85 -10.45 -12.73
N LYS A 158 17.68 -10.34 -14.06
CA LYS A 158 18.47 -11.10 -15.04
C LYS A 158 19.92 -10.66 -15.12
N GLU A 159 20.20 -9.38 -14.91
CA GLU A 159 21.57 -8.84 -14.96
C GLU A 159 22.39 -9.28 -13.75
N ASP A 160 21.95 -8.89 -12.54
CA ASP A 160 22.60 -9.22 -11.27
C ASP A 160 21.68 -8.81 -10.11
N GLU A 161 20.95 -9.77 -9.54
CA GLU A 161 20.00 -9.52 -8.45
C GLU A 161 20.68 -8.95 -7.20
N ILE A 162 21.89 -9.39 -6.85
CA ILE A 162 22.58 -8.99 -5.62
C ILE A 162 23.09 -7.55 -5.76
N LYS A 163 23.68 -7.21 -6.92
CA LYS A 163 24.18 -5.86 -7.17
C LYS A 163 23.04 -4.84 -7.36
N ASN A 164 21.90 -5.29 -7.88
CA ASN A 164 20.76 -4.43 -8.19
C ASN A 164 19.67 -4.42 -7.10
N GLY A 165 19.87 -5.09 -5.96
CA GLY A 165 18.85 -5.27 -4.91
C GLY A 165 18.14 -3.97 -4.51
N GLU A 166 18.89 -2.91 -4.17
CA GLU A 166 18.30 -1.62 -3.79
C GLU A 166 17.40 -1.00 -4.89
N GLU A 167 17.77 -1.21 -6.16
CA GLU A 167 17.01 -0.68 -7.30
C GLU A 167 15.78 -1.53 -7.62
N ILE A 168 15.89 -2.86 -7.43
CA ILE A 168 14.76 -3.78 -7.51
C ILE A 168 13.74 -3.44 -6.43
N ASP A 169 14.18 -3.26 -5.18
CA ASP A 169 13.31 -2.90 -4.05
C ASP A 169 12.59 -1.56 -4.29
N LEU A 170 13.29 -0.57 -4.84
CA LEU A 170 12.68 0.71 -5.21
C LEU A 170 11.63 0.53 -6.31
N ALA A 171 11.93 -0.24 -7.35
CA ALA A 171 11.01 -0.48 -8.46
C ALA A 171 9.77 -1.28 -8.01
N ILE A 172 9.92 -2.23 -7.09
CA ILE A 172 8.79 -2.95 -6.47
C ILE A 172 7.91 -1.96 -5.69
N GLN A 173 8.49 -1.11 -4.84
CA GLN A 173 7.73 -0.07 -4.13
C GLN A 173 6.98 0.86 -5.09
N MET A 174 7.61 1.25 -6.21
CA MET A 174 6.94 2.04 -7.24
C MET A 174 5.76 1.30 -7.89
N ILE A 175 5.89 -0.01 -8.13
CA ILE A 175 4.79 -0.85 -8.64
C ILE A 175 3.64 -0.89 -7.65
N ASP A 176 3.91 -1.14 -6.36
CA ASP A 176 2.89 -1.29 -5.33
C ASP A 176 2.09 0.01 -5.15
N ILE A 177 2.81 1.12 -5.05
CA ILE A 177 2.22 2.46 -4.89
C ILE A 177 1.43 2.86 -6.13
N PHE A 178 2.01 2.72 -7.32
CA PHE A 178 1.35 3.17 -8.55
C PHE A 178 0.17 2.27 -8.92
N SER A 179 0.23 0.97 -8.63
CA SER A 179 -0.89 0.06 -8.82
C SER A 179 -2.07 0.40 -7.91
N LEU A 180 -1.82 0.78 -6.65
CA LEU A 180 -2.85 1.29 -5.77
C LEU A 180 -3.46 2.60 -6.29
N PHE A 181 -2.62 3.52 -6.77
CA PHE A 181 -3.08 4.76 -7.39
C PHE A 181 -4.06 4.50 -8.55
N VAL A 182 -3.67 3.63 -9.48
CA VAL A 182 -4.51 3.27 -10.64
C VAL A 182 -5.83 2.64 -10.16
N LEU A 183 -5.79 1.75 -9.19
CA LEU A 183 -6.99 1.07 -8.67
C LEU A 183 -7.99 2.05 -8.04
N VAL A 184 -7.50 2.96 -7.20
CA VAL A 184 -8.35 3.88 -6.42
C VAL A 184 -8.86 5.04 -7.27
N HIS A 185 -8.01 5.63 -8.12
CA HIS A 185 -8.33 6.88 -8.83
C HIS A 185 -8.74 6.70 -10.28
N ILE A 186 -8.42 5.56 -10.89
CA ILE A 186 -8.62 5.34 -12.32
C ILE A 186 -9.40 4.03 -12.51
N PRO A 187 -10.72 4.03 -12.28
CA PRO A 187 -11.50 2.81 -12.29
C PRO A 187 -11.54 2.18 -13.69
N ALA A 188 -11.48 0.86 -13.75
CA ALA A 188 -11.41 0.10 -15.02
C ALA A 188 -12.66 0.29 -15.90
N ASP A 189 -13.83 0.51 -15.28
CA ASP A 189 -15.10 0.77 -15.95
C ASP A 189 -15.25 2.24 -16.40
N GLY A 190 -14.35 3.13 -15.95
CA GLY A 190 -14.37 4.57 -16.20
C GLY A 190 -15.49 5.33 -15.48
N ARG A 191 -16.18 4.71 -14.51
CA ARG A 191 -17.20 5.37 -13.68
C ARG A 191 -16.88 5.24 -12.19
N GLY A 192 -16.37 4.08 -11.76
CA GLY A 192 -16.00 3.85 -10.37
C GLY A 192 -17.16 3.49 -9.45
N ASP A 193 -18.38 3.36 -10.00
CA ASP A 193 -19.63 3.14 -9.24
C ASP A 193 -19.76 1.74 -8.61
N GLY A 194 -18.84 0.83 -8.94
CA GLY A 194 -18.83 -0.55 -8.45
C GLY A 194 -18.20 -0.74 -7.07
N ILE A 195 -18.62 -1.80 -6.39
CA ILE A 195 -18.01 -2.30 -5.14
C ILE A 195 -16.53 -2.61 -5.38
N VAL A 196 -15.66 -2.09 -4.51
CA VAL A 196 -14.20 -2.14 -4.72
C VAL A 196 -13.50 -3.32 -4.01
N VAL A 197 -14.23 -4.04 -3.16
CA VAL A 197 -13.70 -5.09 -2.26
C VAL A 197 -12.80 -6.10 -2.98
N GLU A 198 -13.28 -6.69 -4.07
CA GLU A 198 -12.57 -7.74 -4.81
C GLU A 198 -11.31 -7.19 -5.51
N GLU A 199 -11.36 -5.95 -6.00
CA GLU A 199 -10.23 -5.32 -6.65
C GLU A 199 -9.12 -5.02 -5.64
N ILE A 200 -9.47 -4.48 -4.46
CA ILE A 200 -8.51 -4.24 -3.37
C ILE A 200 -7.94 -5.56 -2.89
N LEU A 201 -8.77 -6.58 -2.68
CA LEU A 201 -8.30 -7.88 -2.21
C LEU A 201 -7.36 -8.55 -3.22
N ASP A 202 -7.65 -8.45 -4.52
CA ASP A 202 -6.76 -8.90 -5.59
C ASP A 202 -5.46 -8.07 -5.64
N TRP A 203 -5.50 -6.77 -5.37
CA TRP A 203 -4.29 -5.96 -5.22
C TRP A 203 -3.43 -6.41 -4.04
N VAL A 204 -4.02 -6.55 -2.84
CA VAL A 204 -3.34 -7.01 -1.62
C VAL A 204 -2.67 -8.38 -1.84
N ASN A 205 -3.37 -9.31 -2.50
CA ASN A 205 -2.85 -10.65 -2.79
C ASN A 205 -1.77 -10.68 -3.88
N ARG A 206 -1.65 -9.63 -4.70
CA ARG A 206 -0.60 -9.50 -5.73
C ARG A 206 0.65 -8.78 -5.20
N THR A 207 0.48 -7.76 -4.36
CA THR A 207 1.60 -7.01 -3.77
C THR A 207 2.28 -7.81 -2.67
N ASN A 208 1.49 -8.49 -1.84
CA ASN A 208 1.98 -9.33 -0.76
C ASN A 208 1.33 -10.72 -0.85
N PRO A 209 1.89 -11.66 -1.63
CA PRO A 209 1.32 -13.00 -1.81
C PRO A 209 1.53 -13.83 -0.54
N GLN A 210 0.62 -13.65 0.41
CA GLN A 210 0.56 -14.36 1.69
C GLN A 210 -0.88 -14.87 1.92
N PRO A 211 -1.05 -16.05 2.54
CA PRO A 211 0.00 -16.97 2.96
C PRO A 211 0.64 -17.71 1.77
N PRO A 212 1.88 -18.21 1.88
CA PRO A 212 2.61 -18.81 0.76
C PRO A 212 1.94 -20.10 0.31
N LYS A 213 1.99 -20.38 -0.99
CA LYS A 213 1.32 -21.56 -1.58
C LYS A 213 2.02 -22.84 -1.14
N GLU A 214 3.34 -22.78 -1.03
CA GLU A 214 4.22 -23.88 -0.64
C GLU A 214 3.85 -24.41 0.74
N GLU A 215 3.62 -23.52 1.72
CA GLU A 215 3.20 -23.91 3.07
C GLU A 215 1.81 -24.59 3.07
N GLY A 216 0.90 -24.15 2.21
CA GLY A 216 -0.40 -24.79 2.06
C GLY A 216 -0.31 -26.19 1.47
N GLU A 217 0.59 -26.39 0.51
CA GLU A 217 0.89 -27.69 -0.09
C GLU A 217 1.53 -28.64 0.94
N GLU A 218 2.50 -28.15 1.72
CA GLU A 218 3.14 -28.89 2.80
C GLU A 218 2.12 -29.34 3.85
N LEU A 219 1.27 -28.44 4.33
CA LEU A 219 0.20 -28.76 5.30
C LEU A 219 -0.78 -29.79 4.73
N SER A 220 -1.13 -29.69 3.44
CA SER A 220 -2.06 -30.63 2.80
C SER A 220 -1.47 -32.04 2.61
N ALA A 221 -0.14 -32.15 2.50
CA ALA A 221 0.58 -33.40 2.32
C ALA A 221 0.79 -34.16 3.65
N MET A 222 0.61 -33.50 4.80
CA MET A 222 0.75 -34.12 6.11
C MET A 222 -0.39 -35.12 6.38
N ASN A 223 -0.06 -36.23 7.04
CA ASN A 223 -1.07 -37.19 7.49
C ASN A 223 -2.00 -36.61 8.56
N ILE A 224 -1.46 -35.71 9.39
CA ILE A 224 -2.17 -35.07 10.50
C ILE A 224 -1.88 -33.55 10.46
N PRO A 225 -2.50 -32.80 9.52
CA PRO A 225 -2.18 -31.38 9.31
C PRO A 225 -2.44 -30.51 10.54
N TYR A 226 -3.48 -30.84 11.32
CA TYR A 226 -3.97 -30.02 12.44
C TYR A 226 -3.07 -30.04 13.69
N GLU A 227 -2.07 -30.92 13.74
CA GLU A 227 -1.04 -30.91 14.78
C GLU A 227 0.12 -29.95 14.46
N HIS A 228 0.21 -29.46 13.23
CA HIS A 228 1.25 -28.52 12.83
C HIS A 228 1.00 -27.14 13.44
N VAL A 229 2.06 -26.50 13.96
CA VAL A 229 1.99 -25.19 14.64
C VAL A 229 1.37 -24.11 13.76
N ASN A 230 1.70 -24.11 12.46
CA ASN A 230 1.19 -23.10 11.54
C ASN A 230 -0.17 -23.43 10.93
N TYR A 231 -0.77 -24.59 11.22
CA TYR A 231 -2.01 -25.01 10.56
C TYR A 231 -3.16 -24.01 10.75
N TRP A 232 -3.42 -23.61 12.01
CA TRP A 232 -4.49 -22.67 12.32
C TRP A 232 -4.19 -21.23 11.87
N PRO A 233 -2.99 -20.66 12.14
CA PRO A 233 -2.60 -19.37 11.58
C PRO A 233 -2.73 -19.32 10.05
N TYR A 234 -2.35 -20.38 9.34
CA TYR A 234 -2.45 -20.46 7.88
C TYR A 234 -3.90 -20.40 7.40
N ILE A 235 -4.81 -21.14 8.06
CA ILE A 235 -6.24 -21.14 7.72
C ILE A 235 -6.84 -19.76 8.01
N GLN A 236 -6.49 -19.13 9.14
CA GLN A 236 -6.92 -17.77 9.47
C GLN A 236 -6.47 -16.78 8.40
N ALA A 237 -5.19 -16.81 8.00
CA ALA A 237 -4.67 -15.98 6.91
C ALA A 237 -5.41 -16.23 5.59
N CYS A 238 -5.70 -17.50 5.25
CA CYS A 238 -6.50 -17.82 4.07
C CYS A 238 -7.91 -17.21 4.12
N VAL A 239 -8.57 -17.22 5.27
CA VAL A 239 -9.91 -16.60 5.43
C VAL A 239 -9.81 -15.08 5.32
N ILE A 240 -8.89 -14.46 6.06
CA ILE A 240 -8.63 -13.00 6.03
C ILE A 240 -8.34 -12.51 4.61
N ARG A 241 -7.53 -13.24 3.83
CA ARG A 241 -7.15 -12.93 2.43
C ARG A 241 -8.17 -13.39 1.38
N GLY A 242 -9.27 -14.02 1.81
CA GLY A 242 -10.34 -14.49 0.92
C GLY A 242 -9.99 -15.69 0.05
N HIS A 243 -8.96 -16.48 0.40
CA HIS A 243 -8.62 -17.79 -0.18
C HIS A 243 -9.52 -18.92 0.37
N LEU A 244 -10.83 -18.72 0.26
CA LEU A 244 -11.86 -19.54 0.91
C LEU A 244 -11.85 -21.01 0.46
N THR A 245 -11.51 -21.27 -0.80
CA THR A 245 -11.38 -22.64 -1.35
C THR A 245 -10.27 -23.42 -0.67
N GLN A 246 -9.13 -22.76 -0.41
CA GLN A 246 -7.97 -23.37 0.24
C GLN A 246 -8.25 -23.62 1.72
N ALA A 247 -8.78 -22.61 2.43
CA ALA A 247 -9.21 -22.77 3.82
C ALA A 247 -10.21 -23.94 3.98
N SER A 248 -11.22 -23.99 3.12
CA SER A 248 -12.21 -25.07 3.12
C SER A 248 -11.61 -26.45 2.86
N ALA A 249 -10.58 -26.54 2.01
CA ALA A 249 -9.92 -27.81 1.70
C ALA A 249 -9.08 -28.30 2.89
N LEU A 250 -8.33 -27.40 3.53
CA LEU A 250 -7.48 -27.71 4.68
C LEU A 250 -8.30 -28.09 5.92
N LEU A 251 -9.53 -27.59 6.07
CA LEU A 251 -10.44 -27.96 7.16
C LEU A 251 -11.10 -29.35 6.99
N LYS A 252 -11.18 -29.90 5.78
CA LYS A 252 -11.87 -31.18 5.52
C LYS A 252 -11.36 -32.36 6.35
N PRO A 253 -10.05 -32.59 6.52
CA PRO A 253 -9.53 -33.71 7.32
C PRO A 253 -10.08 -33.71 8.76
N TYR A 254 -10.39 -32.52 9.30
CA TYR A 254 -10.88 -32.35 10.67
C TYR A 254 -12.35 -32.75 10.86
N THR A 255 -13.07 -33.06 9.77
CA THR A 255 -14.45 -33.60 9.82
C THR A 255 -14.51 -35.10 10.12
N LYS A 256 -13.35 -35.77 10.25
CA LYS A 256 -13.24 -37.22 10.49
C LYS A 256 -12.60 -37.55 11.84
N THR A 257 -12.59 -36.59 12.77
CA THR A 257 -12.01 -36.79 14.10
C THR A 257 -12.90 -37.67 14.99
N HIS A 258 -12.38 -38.11 16.14
CA HIS A 258 -13.13 -38.95 17.09
C HIS A 258 -14.28 -38.22 17.80
N ASN A 259 -14.33 -36.88 17.76
CA ASN A 259 -15.38 -36.09 18.41
C ASN A 259 -16.51 -35.75 17.41
N PRO A 260 -17.75 -36.29 17.59
CA PRO A 260 -18.84 -36.10 16.66
C PRO A 260 -19.35 -34.66 16.60
N THR A 261 -19.37 -33.93 17.73
CA THR A 261 -19.79 -32.53 17.78
C THR A 261 -18.83 -31.65 17.01
N LEU A 262 -17.53 -31.90 17.17
CA LEU A 262 -16.48 -31.16 16.48
C LEU A 262 -16.54 -31.39 14.96
N ASN A 263 -16.84 -32.61 14.52
CA ASN A 263 -17.07 -32.93 13.12
C ASN A 263 -18.27 -32.17 12.55
N GLN A 264 -19.36 -32.08 13.31
CA GLN A 264 -20.54 -31.31 12.92
C GLN A 264 -20.22 -29.81 12.82
N LEU A 265 -19.52 -29.25 13.81
CA LEU A 265 -19.08 -27.86 13.80
C LEU A 265 -18.20 -27.55 12.57
N MET A 266 -17.24 -28.43 12.26
CA MET A 266 -16.39 -28.23 11.10
C MET A 266 -17.16 -28.31 9.79
N THR A 267 -18.16 -29.20 9.73
CA THR A 267 -19.04 -29.31 8.57
C THR A 267 -19.82 -28.01 8.36
N VAL A 268 -20.35 -27.43 9.43
CA VAL A 268 -21.03 -26.12 9.41
C VAL A 268 -20.06 -25.03 8.98
N LEU A 269 -18.87 -24.94 9.58
CA LEU A 269 -17.87 -23.93 9.27
C LEU A 269 -17.43 -24.00 7.80
N ILE A 270 -17.14 -25.19 7.27
CA ILE A 270 -16.81 -25.40 5.86
C ILE A 270 -17.98 -24.98 4.97
N SER A 271 -19.22 -25.26 5.38
CA SER A 271 -20.41 -24.84 4.63
C SER A 271 -20.54 -23.31 4.62
N LEU A 272 -20.29 -22.64 5.75
CA LEU A 272 -20.30 -21.18 5.85
C LEU A 272 -19.24 -20.58 4.93
N ILE A 273 -17.98 -21.00 5.05
CA ILE A 273 -16.86 -20.50 4.21
C ILE A 273 -17.15 -20.68 2.71
N LYS A 274 -17.77 -21.79 2.29
CA LYS A 274 -18.13 -22.01 0.89
C LYS A 274 -19.33 -21.19 0.42
N SER A 275 -20.19 -20.78 1.33
CA SER A 275 -21.39 -20.00 1.03
C SER A 275 -21.17 -18.49 1.13
N THR A 276 -19.95 -18.04 1.43
CA THR A 276 -19.58 -16.62 1.46
C THR A 276 -19.89 -15.97 0.10
N PRO A 277 -20.77 -14.95 0.07
CA PRO A 277 -21.07 -14.20 -1.15
C PRO A 277 -19.85 -13.44 -1.64
N ARG A 278 -19.60 -13.46 -2.95
CA ARG A 278 -18.53 -12.67 -3.62
C ARG A 278 -19.19 -11.70 -4.58
N SER A 279 -18.79 -10.43 -4.59
CA SER A 279 -19.50 -9.41 -5.39
C SER A 279 -19.45 -9.72 -6.89
N THR A 280 -18.38 -10.36 -7.36
CA THR A 280 -18.21 -10.85 -8.74
C THR A 280 -19.17 -11.97 -9.14
N SER A 281 -19.85 -12.62 -8.18
CA SER A 281 -20.82 -13.70 -8.45
C SER A 281 -22.24 -13.18 -8.71
N PHE A 282 -22.47 -11.87 -8.59
CA PHE A 282 -23.79 -11.25 -8.73
C PHE A 282 -23.77 -10.19 -9.83
N ASN A 283 -24.87 -10.07 -10.56
CA ASN A 283 -25.02 -9.04 -11.60
C ASN A 283 -25.57 -7.73 -11.03
N GLN A 284 -26.24 -7.77 -9.88
CA GLN A 284 -26.87 -6.61 -9.24
C GLN A 284 -26.40 -6.47 -7.80
N GLU A 285 -26.08 -5.24 -7.41
CA GLU A 285 -25.65 -4.88 -6.05
C GLU A 285 -26.70 -5.29 -5.00
N LEU A 286 -27.99 -5.07 -5.29
CA LEU A 286 -29.08 -5.43 -4.37
C LEU A 286 -29.14 -6.95 -4.06
N GLU A 287 -28.85 -7.80 -5.03
CA GLU A 287 -28.84 -9.26 -4.84
C GLU A 287 -27.65 -9.69 -3.97
N PHE A 288 -26.50 -9.08 -4.21
CA PHE A 288 -25.30 -9.28 -3.39
C PHE A 288 -25.55 -8.84 -1.95
N ASN A 289 -26.15 -7.67 -1.71
CA ASN A 289 -26.43 -7.15 -0.38
C ASN A 289 -27.32 -8.10 0.42
N LYS A 290 -28.41 -8.58 -0.18
CA LYS A 290 -29.30 -9.58 0.44
C LYS A 290 -28.59 -10.89 0.73
N ALA A 291 -27.69 -11.33 -0.14
CA ALA A 291 -26.92 -12.54 0.07
C ALA A 291 -25.95 -12.41 1.25
N VAL A 292 -25.29 -11.26 1.37
CA VAL A 292 -24.38 -10.93 2.49
C VAL A 292 -25.14 -10.87 3.82
N GLU A 293 -26.28 -10.17 3.88
CA GLU A 293 -27.11 -10.11 5.07
C GLU A 293 -27.54 -11.51 5.53
N LYS A 294 -28.07 -12.32 4.60
CA LYS A 294 -28.46 -13.70 4.88
C LYS A 294 -27.28 -14.57 5.33
N PHE A 295 -26.09 -14.35 4.75
CA PHE A 295 -24.88 -15.04 5.16
C PHE A 295 -24.51 -14.67 6.61
N ARG A 296 -24.51 -13.38 6.96
CA ARG A 296 -24.23 -12.90 8.32
C ARG A 296 -25.20 -13.47 9.35
N GLU A 297 -26.50 -13.49 9.04
CA GLU A 297 -27.49 -14.12 9.91
C GLU A 297 -27.18 -15.60 10.17
N ASN A 298 -26.73 -16.35 9.16
CA ASN A 298 -26.38 -17.76 9.33
C ASN A 298 -25.13 -17.94 10.18
N VAL A 299 -24.13 -17.06 10.03
CA VAL A 299 -22.92 -17.06 10.86
C VAL A 299 -23.27 -16.73 12.32
N GLU A 300 -24.07 -15.70 12.56
CA GLU A 300 -24.50 -15.29 13.91
C GLU A 300 -25.30 -16.39 14.60
N ARG A 301 -26.26 -17.02 13.90
CA ARG A 301 -26.97 -18.19 14.43
C ARG A 301 -26.02 -19.33 14.78
N SER A 302 -24.99 -19.55 13.97
CA SER A 302 -23.98 -20.59 14.23
C SER A 302 -23.11 -20.25 15.44
N LEU A 303 -22.77 -18.98 15.64
CA LEU A 303 -22.08 -18.49 16.84
C LEU A 303 -22.91 -18.70 18.11
N ILE A 304 -24.18 -18.28 18.11
CA ILE A 304 -25.08 -18.45 19.26
C ILE A 304 -25.27 -19.94 19.59
N THR A 305 -25.49 -20.77 18.56
CA THR A 305 -25.63 -22.22 18.71
C THR A 305 -24.36 -22.80 19.32
N LEU A 306 -23.20 -22.44 18.77
CA LEU A 306 -21.90 -22.88 19.27
C LEU A 306 -21.70 -22.46 20.73
N GLU A 307 -21.94 -21.21 21.10
CA GLU A 307 -21.80 -20.76 22.49
C GLU A 307 -22.70 -21.55 23.44
N SER A 308 -23.94 -21.86 23.02
CA SER A 308 -24.86 -22.67 23.82
C SER A 308 -24.42 -24.13 23.95
N GLU A 309 -23.92 -24.75 22.88
CA GLU A 309 -23.45 -26.14 22.86
C GLU A 309 -22.11 -26.29 23.58
N MET A 310 -21.19 -25.34 23.39
CA MET A 310 -19.88 -25.29 24.07
C MET A 310 -20.05 -25.14 25.58
N ASN A 311 -20.95 -24.28 26.06
CA ASN A 311 -21.20 -24.16 27.49
C ASN A 311 -21.64 -25.49 28.12
N ILE A 312 -22.45 -26.29 27.41
CA ILE A 312 -22.95 -27.60 27.87
C ILE A 312 -21.89 -28.71 27.76
N ILE A 313 -21.06 -28.68 26.72
CA ILE A 313 -20.05 -29.72 26.44
C ILE A 313 -18.80 -29.51 27.29
N PHE A 314 -18.35 -28.27 27.47
CA PHE A 314 -17.11 -27.96 28.19
C PHE A 314 -17.28 -27.81 29.70
N GLU A 315 -18.49 -27.69 30.24
CA GLU A 315 -18.73 -27.95 31.66
C GLU A 315 -18.40 -29.41 32.04
N ASN A 316 -18.54 -30.34 31.10
CA ASN A 316 -18.23 -31.76 31.33
C ASN A 316 -16.75 -32.13 31.07
N GLU A 317 -16.04 -31.41 30.19
CA GLU A 317 -14.63 -31.65 29.85
C GLU A 317 -13.61 -30.76 30.60
N ARG A 318 -13.99 -29.60 31.16
CA ARG A 318 -13.12 -28.75 31.99
C ARG A 318 -12.49 -29.47 33.19
N ILE A 319 -13.10 -30.58 33.61
CA ILE A 319 -12.61 -31.42 34.71
C ILE A 319 -11.37 -32.25 34.30
N LYS A 320 -11.00 -32.32 33.01
CA LYS A 320 -9.97 -33.27 32.53
C LYS A 320 -8.82 -32.71 31.70
N SER A 321 -8.78 -31.44 31.31
CA SER A 321 -7.72 -30.94 30.43
C SER A 321 -7.38 -29.46 30.69
N GLU A 322 -6.20 -29.19 31.24
CA GLU A 322 -5.62 -27.84 31.39
C GLU A 322 -5.06 -27.28 30.06
N ASN A 323 -5.22 -27.97 28.92
CA ASN A 323 -4.49 -27.67 27.67
C ASN A 323 -5.37 -27.36 26.44
N ASN A 324 -6.68 -27.09 26.58
CA ASN A 324 -7.53 -26.87 25.41
C ASN A 324 -7.33 -25.47 24.78
N SER A 325 -6.31 -25.32 23.93
CA SER A 325 -6.15 -24.13 23.07
C SER A 325 -7.10 -24.17 21.86
N HIS A 326 -7.56 -25.35 21.44
CA HIS A 326 -8.41 -25.56 20.25
C HIS A 326 -9.81 -24.95 20.39
N ASP A 327 -10.34 -24.82 21.62
CA ASP A 327 -11.67 -24.27 21.91
C ASP A 327 -11.80 -22.80 21.50
N SER A 328 -10.67 -22.08 21.43
CA SER A 328 -10.62 -20.68 21.02
C SER A 328 -10.59 -20.47 19.50
N VAL A 329 -10.13 -21.46 18.73
CA VAL A 329 -9.74 -21.25 17.33
C VAL A 329 -10.95 -21.21 16.39
N TYR A 330 -11.97 -22.04 16.63
CA TYR A 330 -13.21 -22.01 15.86
C TYR A 330 -14.01 -20.75 16.12
N LYS A 331 -13.98 -20.30 17.38
CA LYS A 331 -14.58 -19.04 17.78
C LYS A 331 -13.95 -17.89 17.00
N ILE A 332 -12.61 -17.84 16.92
CA ILE A 332 -11.88 -16.85 16.11
C ILE A 332 -12.35 -16.89 14.65
N LEU A 333 -12.44 -18.07 14.02
CA LEU A 333 -12.86 -18.15 12.61
C LEU A 333 -14.30 -17.65 12.42
N LEU A 334 -15.23 -18.00 13.31
CA LEU A 334 -16.60 -17.53 13.24
C LEU A 334 -16.73 -16.02 13.54
N GLU A 335 -15.95 -15.50 14.48
CA GLU A 335 -15.83 -14.05 14.77
C GLU A 335 -15.29 -13.28 13.55
N ILE A 336 -14.35 -13.86 12.80
CA ILE A 336 -13.89 -13.28 11.52
C ILE A 336 -15.03 -13.29 10.49
N LEU A 337 -15.70 -14.44 10.32
CA LEU A 337 -16.80 -14.58 9.35
C LEU A 337 -18.02 -13.70 9.67
N SER A 338 -18.24 -13.37 10.94
CA SER A 338 -19.31 -12.45 11.35
C SER A 338 -18.98 -10.98 11.08
N GLY A 339 -17.71 -10.68 10.80
CA GLY A 339 -17.22 -9.31 10.60
C GLY A 339 -16.87 -8.59 11.90
N ASP A 340 -16.45 -9.30 12.95
CA ASP A 340 -15.92 -8.66 14.16
C ASP A 340 -14.62 -7.91 13.83
N GLN A 341 -14.73 -6.58 13.80
CA GLN A 341 -13.66 -5.66 13.46
C GLN A 341 -12.46 -5.76 14.41
N SER A 342 -12.70 -6.04 15.70
CA SER A 342 -11.62 -6.19 16.70
C SER A 342 -10.84 -7.46 16.41
N ARG A 343 -11.55 -8.58 16.18
CA ARG A 343 -10.92 -9.86 15.86
C ARG A 343 -10.12 -9.81 14.56
N ILE A 344 -10.66 -9.17 13.54
CA ILE A 344 -9.99 -9.00 12.25
C ILE A 344 -8.69 -8.21 12.45
N SER A 345 -8.76 -7.09 13.18
CA SER A 345 -7.58 -6.24 13.44
C SER A 345 -6.49 -6.95 14.23
N GLU A 346 -6.85 -7.85 15.16
CA GLU A 346 -5.90 -8.68 15.91
C GLU A 346 -5.26 -9.79 15.07
N THR A 347 -5.95 -10.26 14.03
CA THR A 347 -5.49 -11.40 13.20
C THR A 347 -4.64 -10.94 12.01
N CYS A 348 -4.84 -9.71 11.52
CA CYS A 348 -4.09 -9.18 10.39
C CYS A 348 -2.64 -8.84 10.78
N TYR A 349 -1.70 -9.16 9.89
CA TYR A 349 -0.28 -8.89 10.11
C TYR A 349 0.11 -7.47 9.69
N ASP A 350 -0.42 -7.01 8.56
CA ASP A 350 -0.14 -5.69 7.99
C ASP A 350 -1.41 -4.89 7.70
N TRP A 351 -1.22 -3.62 7.37
CA TRP A 351 -2.31 -2.72 7.07
C TRP A 351 -3.04 -3.04 5.76
N GLN A 352 -2.35 -3.65 4.79
CA GLN A 352 -2.91 -4.00 3.48
C GLN A 352 -3.91 -5.13 3.65
N GLU A 353 -3.52 -6.13 4.43
CA GLU A 353 -4.35 -7.25 4.87
C GLU A 353 -5.52 -6.76 5.71
N ALA A 354 -5.29 -5.85 6.67
CA ALA A 354 -6.36 -5.27 7.47
C ALA A 354 -7.38 -4.51 6.59
N LEU A 355 -6.93 -3.76 5.58
CA LEU A 355 -7.79 -3.09 4.61
C LEU A 355 -8.60 -4.10 3.79
N GLY A 356 -7.95 -5.09 3.20
CA GLY A 356 -8.62 -6.12 2.40
C GLY A 356 -9.63 -6.92 3.22
N ALA A 357 -9.29 -7.28 4.46
CA ALA A 357 -10.15 -8.03 5.37
C ALA A 357 -11.31 -7.19 5.91
N HIS A 358 -11.09 -5.90 6.20
CA HIS A 358 -12.15 -4.99 6.58
C HIS A 358 -13.19 -4.85 5.47
N LEU A 359 -12.74 -4.65 4.24
CA LEU A 359 -13.59 -4.60 3.06
C LEU A 359 -14.30 -5.94 2.80
N LEU A 360 -13.65 -7.08 3.04
CA LEU A 360 -14.27 -8.38 2.80
C LEU A 360 -15.32 -8.74 3.86
N TRP A 361 -15.04 -8.48 5.13
CA TRP A 361 -15.82 -9.01 6.25
C TRP A 361 -16.68 -7.97 6.96
N VAL A 362 -16.19 -6.73 7.11
CA VAL A 362 -16.84 -5.66 7.89
C VAL A 362 -17.73 -4.79 7.01
N ASP A 363 -17.19 -4.26 5.91
CA ASP A 363 -17.93 -3.40 4.97
C ASP A 363 -17.80 -3.87 3.50
N PRO A 364 -18.53 -4.94 3.13
CA PRO A 364 -18.50 -5.50 1.78
C PRO A 364 -19.21 -4.65 0.72
N PHE A 365 -19.86 -3.55 1.12
CA PHE A 365 -20.60 -2.67 0.21
C PHE A 365 -19.82 -1.42 -0.17
N CYS A 366 -18.63 -1.26 0.41
CA CYS A 366 -17.75 -0.11 0.22
C CYS A 366 -17.49 0.17 -1.27
N LYS A 367 -17.76 1.42 -1.66
CA LYS A 367 -17.44 1.98 -2.98
C LYS A 367 -16.12 2.75 -2.89
N ARG A 368 -15.59 3.14 -4.05
CA ARG A 368 -14.32 3.87 -4.12
C ARG A 368 -14.34 5.20 -3.36
N ASP A 369 -15.49 5.87 -3.35
CA ASP A 369 -15.65 7.15 -2.65
C ASP A 369 -15.69 7.00 -1.14
N ASP A 370 -16.01 5.79 -0.63
CA ASP A 370 -16.06 5.50 0.80
C ASP A 370 -14.67 5.18 1.39
N LEU A 371 -13.71 4.78 0.55
CA LEU A 371 -12.35 4.38 0.96
C LEU A 371 -11.65 5.39 1.88
N PRO A 372 -11.69 6.72 1.65
CA PRO A 372 -11.03 7.70 2.53
C PRO A 372 -11.64 7.78 3.93
N TYR A 373 -12.88 7.33 4.10
CA TYR A 373 -13.64 7.43 5.35
C TYR A 373 -13.58 6.14 6.18
N LEU A 374 -12.91 5.10 5.68
CA LEU A 374 -12.75 3.83 6.39
C LEU A 374 -11.97 4.00 7.69
N ASN A 375 -12.58 3.60 8.80
CA ASN A 375 -11.95 3.57 10.11
C ASN A 375 -11.54 2.14 10.46
N ILE A 376 -10.23 1.85 10.44
CA ILE A 376 -9.66 0.53 10.79
C ILE A 376 -8.99 0.61 12.18
N PRO A 377 -9.54 -0.04 13.22
CA PRO A 377 -9.03 -0.03 14.59
C PRO A 377 -7.61 -0.58 14.71
N GLY A 378 -6.90 -0.18 15.77
CA GLY A 378 -5.54 -0.66 16.10
C GLY A 378 -4.43 -0.09 15.23
N HIS A 379 -4.77 0.56 14.11
CA HIS A 379 -3.82 1.19 13.21
C HIS A 379 -3.98 2.72 13.29
N SER A 380 -3.33 3.29 14.31
CA SER A 380 -3.52 4.66 14.84
C SER A 380 -3.15 5.83 13.91
N ARG A 381 -3.06 5.61 12.61
CA ARG A 381 -3.05 6.69 11.61
C ARG A 381 -4.21 6.39 10.70
N GLY A 382 -5.31 7.13 10.87
CA GLY A 382 -6.39 7.16 9.89
C GLY A 382 -5.73 7.22 8.52
N TYR A 383 -6.00 6.20 7.70
CA TYR A 383 -5.31 6.04 6.44
C TYR A 383 -5.77 7.16 5.53
N HIS A 384 -5.02 8.24 5.51
CA HIS A 384 -5.06 9.19 4.43
C HIS A 384 -4.39 8.53 3.22
N ILE A 385 -5.02 7.49 2.67
CA ILE A 385 -4.77 7.01 1.30
C ILE A 385 -4.76 8.25 0.39
N HIS A 386 -5.62 9.23 0.72
CA HIS A 386 -5.62 10.58 0.15
C HIS A 386 -4.31 11.37 0.32
N GLU A 387 -3.79 11.61 1.53
CA GLU A 387 -2.57 12.42 1.72
C GLU A 387 -1.34 11.75 1.10
N PHE A 388 -1.26 10.41 1.17
CA PHE A 388 -0.16 9.64 0.59
C PHE A 388 -0.19 9.68 -0.95
N VAL A 389 -1.38 9.64 -1.55
CA VAL A 389 -1.55 9.72 -3.01
C VAL A 389 -1.53 11.15 -3.54
N GLU A 390 -2.01 12.13 -2.77
CA GLU A 390 -1.87 13.56 -3.07
C GLU A 390 -0.40 13.95 -3.14
N TYR A 391 0.44 13.43 -2.25
CA TYR A 391 1.89 13.65 -2.29
C TYR A 391 2.50 13.19 -3.63
N LEU A 392 2.08 12.03 -4.15
CA LEU A 392 2.57 11.49 -5.42
C LEU A 392 2.05 12.27 -6.64
N SER A 393 0.84 12.84 -6.54
CA SER A 393 0.24 13.62 -7.62
C SER A 393 0.96 14.96 -7.86
N VAL A 394 1.48 15.56 -6.78
CA VAL A 394 2.16 16.87 -6.80
C VAL A 394 3.59 16.77 -7.35
N ASP A 395 4.35 15.72 -7.03
CA ASP A 395 5.78 15.64 -7.41
C ASP A 395 6.04 15.11 -8.84
N GLN A 396 5.05 14.50 -9.52
CA GLN A 396 5.24 13.90 -10.86
C GLN A 396 4.44 14.57 -12.00
N GLY A 397 3.82 15.73 -11.78
CA GLY A 397 3.05 16.43 -12.82
C GLY A 397 1.74 15.73 -13.20
N LEU A 398 1.23 14.85 -12.33
CA LEU A 398 -0.07 14.19 -12.46
C LEU A 398 -1.24 15.15 -12.16
N GLU A 399 -0.99 16.37 -11.71
CA GLU A 399 -2.01 17.43 -11.49
C GLU A 399 -2.87 17.72 -12.73
N ARG A 400 -2.38 17.42 -13.94
CA ARG A 400 -3.17 17.55 -15.18
C ARG A 400 -4.23 16.46 -15.36
N ILE A 401 -4.09 15.32 -14.68
CA ILE A 401 -5.03 14.20 -14.78
C ILE A 401 -6.15 14.33 -13.72
N TYR A 402 -5.89 15.04 -12.63
CA TYR A 402 -6.85 15.21 -11.52
C TYR A 402 -6.69 16.60 -10.85
N PRO A 403 -7.42 17.64 -11.31
CA PRO A 403 -7.32 18.97 -10.71
C PRO A 403 -7.78 18.98 -9.24
N ARG A 404 -6.98 19.60 -8.35
CA ARG A 404 -7.22 19.78 -6.90
C ARG A 404 -8.61 20.34 -6.53
N ASN A 405 -9.30 20.99 -7.47
CA ASN A 405 -10.57 21.68 -7.24
C ASN A 405 -11.80 20.78 -7.36
N LEU A 406 -11.67 19.55 -7.89
CA LEU A 406 -12.80 18.64 -8.11
C LEU A 406 -13.39 18.07 -6.82
N ARG A 407 -12.62 17.94 -5.73
CA ARG A 407 -13.08 17.27 -4.51
C ARG A 407 -13.62 18.18 -3.42
N ARG A 408 -13.15 19.43 -3.30
CA ARG A 408 -13.74 20.39 -2.34
C ARG A 408 -15.19 20.71 -2.68
N LEU A 409 -15.50 20.84 -3.97
CA LEU A 409 -16.84 21.20 -4.42
C LEU A 409 -17.87 20.07 -4.24
N VAL A 410 -17.49 18.79 -4.40
CA VAL A 410 -18.45 17.67 -4.23
C VAL A 410 -18.79 17.43 -2.75
N VAL A 411 -17.83 17.62 -1.84
CA VAL A 411 -18.05 17.49 -0.39
C VAL A 411 -18.88 18.67 0.14
N ASP A 412 -18.61 19.90 -0.31
CA ASP A 412 -19.37 21.08 0.12
C ASP A 412 -20.82 21.05 -0.41
N ASP A 413 -21.07 20.52 -1.62
CA ASP A 413 -22.42 20.51 -2.22
C ASP A 413 -23.35 19.44 -1.60
N LEU A 414 -22.81 18.30 -1.14
CA LEU A 414 -23.55 17.28 -0.40
C LEU A 414 -23.96 17.77 1.01
N ASP A 415 -23.11 18.53 1.69
CA ASP A 415 -23.41 19.10 3.01
C ASP A 415 -24.48 20.22 2.94
N THR A 416 -24.57 20.92 1.80
CA THR A 416 -25.65 21.90 1.56
C THR A 416 -26.96 21.28 1.09
N GLN A 417 -26.95 20.12 0.42
CA GLN A 417 -28.19 19.46 -0.04
C GLN A 417 -28.89 18.64 1.05
N PHE A 418 -28.17 18.22 2.12
CA PHE A 418 -28.76 17.49 3.24
C PHE A 418 -29.18 18.35 4.45
N LYS A 419 -28.95 19.67 4.41
CA LYS A 419 -29.58 20.60 5.37
C LYS A 419 -30.92 21.08 4.85
N GLN A 420 -31.98 20.29 5.12
CA GLN A 420 -33.33 20.86 5.14
C GLN A 420 -33.34 22.04 6.13
N PRO A 421 -33.89 23.21 5.77
CA PRO A 421 -34.14 24.25 6.75
C PRO A 421 -35.26 23.77 7.68
N ASP A 422 -34.94 23.65 8.97
CA ASP A 422 -35.91 23.54 10.05
C ASP A 422 -36.96 24.64 9.90
N ASN A 423 -38.19 24.23 9.59
CA ASN A 423 -39.31 25.12 9.44
C ASN A 423 -40.35 24.78 10.50
N ASP A 424 -39.98 24.99 11.76
CA ASP A 424 -40.89 24.97 12.92
C ASP A 424 -40.69 26.27 13.72
N ASN A 425 -41.64 27.19 13.54
CA ASN A 425 -42.25 28.08 14.55
C ASN A 425 -42.72 29.37 13.91
N MET A 426 -43.99 29.39 13.48
CA MET A 426 -44.79 30.61 13.54
C MET A 426 -46.06 30.25 14.31
N ASP A 427 -46.05 30.73 15.54
CA ASP A 427 -47.10 30.58 16.55
C ASP A 427 -48.48 30.95 16.01
N LEU A 428 -49.43 30.07 16.34
CA LEU A 428 -50.82 30.43 16.51
C LEU A 428 -50.93 31.33 17.74
N ASP A 429 -51.21 32.62 17.57
CA ASP A 429 -52.09 33.27 18.54
C ASP A 429 -53.10 34.21 17.88
N SER A 430 -54.31 34.00 18.36
CA SER A 430 -55.58 34.59 18.02
C SER A 430 -55.73 36.02 18.54
N THR A 431 -56.31 36.93 17.76
CA THR A 431 -57.39 37.84 18.19
C THR A 431 -57.97 38.64 17.01
N GLN A 432 -59.31 38.61 16.92
CA GLN A 432 -60.19 39.30 15.98
C GLN A 432 -60.21 40.85 16.16
N PRO A 433 -61.20 41.59 15.61
CA PRO A 433 -61.44 41.95 14.20
C PRO A 433 -61.48 43.48 14.04
N LEU A 434 -61.71 44.03 12.83
CA LEU A 434 -62.69 45.10 12.56
C LEU A 434 -62.51 45.73 11.17
N ASN A 435 -63.67 45.84 10.51
CA ASN A 435 -64.06 46.64 9.32
C ASN A 435 -63.70 46.12 7.93
#